data_AF-A0A923J380-F1
#
_entry.id   AF-A0A923J380-F1
#
_cell.length_a   1.000
_cell.length_b   1.000
_cell.length_c   1.000
_cell.angle_alpha   90.00
_cell.angle_beta   90.00
_cell.angle_gamma   90.00
#
_symmetry.space_group_name_H-M   'P 1'
#
loop_
_entity.id
_entity.type
_entity.pdbx_description
1 polymer ?
#
loop_
_entity_poly.entity_id
_entity_poly.type
_entity_poly.pdbx_seq_one_letter_code
_entity_poly.pdbx_strand_id
1 'polypeptide(L)'
;MEDVSLDIRRLPVGDYQADDRLLFERKTLGDFAISVIDGNFFRQMTKLAIAPLKGVLILEGSSRDLQRIGVRREALQGALIATSMTLGIPVLRSMEPGETARLMVYAARQIKLAAAGGLHRSGYRPKGKRKRQLYILQGLPGVGPKRAARLLDRFGSIQDIINASLEKLTSVNGIGQSTKH
;
A
#
# COMPACT_ATOMS: atom_id res chain seq x y z
N MET A 1 -10.54 -7.21 -17.03
CA MET A 1 -11.23 -6.36 -16.03
C MET A 1 -12.44 -7.12 -15.49
N GLU A 2 -12.25 -8.36 -15.08
CA GLU A 2 -13.32 -9.13 -14.45
C GLU A 2 -13.35 -8.75 -12.95
N ASP A 3 -14.55 -8.70 -12.38
CA ASP A 3 -14.88 -8.29 -11.00
C ASP A 3 -14.73 -6.80 -10.64
N VAL A 4 -15.20 -5.90 -11.51
CA VAL A 4 -15.40 -4.48 -11.14
C VAL A 4 -16.86 -4.11 -11.35
N SER A 5 -17.54 -3.68 -10.28
CA SER A 5 -18.88 -3.09 -10.33
C SER A 5 -18.76 -1.58 -10.50
N LEU A 6 -19.55 -1.01 -11.40
CA LEU A 6 -19.61 0.42 -11.64
C LEU A 6 -20.93 0.97 -11.11
N ASP A 7 -20.85 2.02 -10.29
CA ASP A 7 -21.99 2.82 -9.87
C ASP A 7 -21.72 4.28 -10.23
N ILE A 8 -22.67 4.93 -10.91
CA ILE A 8 -22.55 6.31 -11.36
C ILE A 8 -23.35 7.19 -10.41
N ARG A 9 -22.63 8.05 -9.67
CA ARG A 9 -23.22 8.97 -8.71
C ARG A 9 -22.43 10.27 -8.63
N ARG A 10 -23.06 11.31 -8.08
CA ARG A 10 -22.38 12.57 -7.80
C ARG A 10 -21.49 12.41 -6.57
N LEU A 11 -20.21 12.72 -6.73
CA LEU A 11 -19.26 12.79 -5.61
C LEU A 11 -19.12 14.25 -5.14
N PRO A 12 -18.93 14.49 -3.82
CA PRO A 12 -18.67 15.84 -3.32
C PRO A 12 -17.26 16.35 -3.69
N VAL A 13 -16.28 15.43 -3.83
CA VAL A 13 -14.88 15.69 -4.19
C VAL A 13 -14.33 14.51 -4.99
N GLY A 14 -13.48 14.78 -5.96
CA GLY A 14 -12.87 13.76 -6.84
C GLY A 14 -13.80 13.29 -7.95
N ASP A 15 -13.23 12.55 -8.89
CA ASP A 15 -13.94 12.01 -10.06
C ASP A 15 -14.37 10.56 -9.85
N TYR A 16 -13.56 9.77 -9.14
CA TYR A 16 -13.83 8.35 -8.89
C TYR A 16 -13.59 7.98 -7.44
N GLN A 17 -14.40 7.07 -6.92
CA GLN A 17 -14.23 6.48 -5.58
C GLN A 17 -14.05 4.96 -5.72
N ALA A 18 -13.13 4.38 -4.94
CA ALA A 18 -12.92 2.93 -4.92
C ALA A 18 -12.87 2.37 -3.49
N ASP A 19 -13.65 1.31 -3.27
CA ASP A 19 -13.71 0.49 -2.04
C ASP A 19 -13.85 1.30 -0.74
N ASP A 20 -14.52 2.46 -0.77
CA ASP A 20 -14.63 3.40 0.36
C ASP A 20 -13.28 3.73 1.02
N ARG A 21 -12.21 3.74 0.23
CA ARG A 21 -10.83 3.91 0.69
C ARG A 21 -10.08 4.97 -0.09
N LEU A 22 -10.31 5.04 -1.40
CA LEU A 22 -9.61 5.93 -2.31
C LEU A 22 -10.58 6.88 -3.01
N LEU A 23 -10.16 8.13 -3.16
CA LEU A 23 -10.72 9.09 -4.10
C LEU A 23 -9.66 9.41 -5.16
N PHE A 24 -10.03 9.29 -6.42
CA PHE A 24 -9.17 9.65 -7.54
C PHE A 24 -9.67 10.94 -8.16
N GLU A 25 -8.77 11.89 -8.36
CA GLU A 25 -8.94 13.01 -9.27
C GLU A 25 -8.18 12.67 -10.56
N ARG A 26 -8.87 12.60 -11.70
CA ARG A 26 -8.25 12.43 -13.00
C ARG A 26 -8.08 13.81 -13.64
N LYS A 27 -6.88 14.09 -14.15
CA LYS A 27 -6.66 15.29 -14.96
C LYS A 27 -5.80 14.96 -16.16
N THR A 28 -6.17 15.45 -17.34
CA THR A 28 -5.24 15.39 -18.46
C THR A 28 -4.03 16.30 -18.16
N LEU A 29 -2.88 16.03 -18.78
CA LEU A 29 -1.74 16.93 -18.66
C LEU A 29 -2.05 18.36 -19.10
N GLY A 30 -2.92 18.51 -20.10
CA GLY A 30 -3.32 19.83 -20.56
C GLY A 30 -4.18 20.59 -19.57
N ASP A 31 -5.22 19.93 -19.06
CA ASP A 31 -6.09 20.50 -18.02
C ASP A 31 -5.30 20.80 -16.74
N PHE A 32 -4.31 19.95 -16.41
CA PHE A 32 -3.40 20.20 -15.30
C PHE A 32 -2.64 21.50 -15.51
N ALA A 33 -1.98 21.67 -16.65
CA ALA A 33 -1.22 22.87 -16.96
C ALA A 33 -2.10 24.14 -16.93
N ILE A 34 -3.28 24.09 -17.55
CA ILE A 34 -4.26 25.19 -17.53
C ILE A 34 -4.71 25.49 -16.10
N SER A 35 -5.07 24.47 -15.32
CA SER A 35 -5.53 24.66 -13.93
C SER A 35 -4.47 25.22 -12.99
N VAL A 36 -3.18 25.01 -13.28
CA VAL A 36 -2.05 25.62 -12.57
C VAL A 36 -1.95 27.11 -12.90
N ILE A 37 -2.11 27.49 -14.18
CA ILE A 37 -2.17 28.90 -14.59
C ILE A 37 -3.34 29.61 -13.91
N ASP A 38 -4.52 28.99 -13.97
CA ASP A 38 -5.77 29.58 -13.46
C ASP A 38 -5.85 29.58 -11.92
N GLY A 39 -4.85 29.01 -11.23
CA GLY A 39 -4.80 28.92 -9.77
C GLY A 39 -5.82 27.95 -9.13
N ASN A 40 -6.70 27.35 -9.93
CA ASN A 40 -7.76 26.47 -9.45
C ASN A 40 -7.25 25.08 -9.03
N PHE A 41 -6.07 24.66 -9.51
CA PHE A 41 -5.48 23.36 -9.21
C PHE A 41 -5.29 23.14 -7.70
N PHE A 42 -4.69 24.10 -7.01
CA PHE A 42 -4.42 23.98 -5.57
C PHE A 42 -5.70 23.86 -4.76
N ARG A 43 -6.75 24.59 -5.13
CA ARG A 43 -8.06 24.50 -4.47
C ARG A 43 -8.66 23.09 -4.59
N GLN A 44 -8.51 22.44 -5.75
CA GLN A 44 -8.95 21.05 -5.93
C GLN A 44 -8.12 20.09 -5.09
N MET A 45 -6.79 20.23 -5.10
CA MET A 45 -5.90 19.36 -4.33
C MET A 45 -6.09 19.52 -2.82
N THR A 46 -6.29 20.74 -2.31
CA THR A 46 -6.60 20.97 -0.88
C THR A 46 -7.92 20.32 -0.49
N LYS A 47 -8.97 20.43 -1.32
CA LYS A 47 -10.25 19.75 -1.08
C LYS A 47 -10.09 18.23 -1.06
N LEU A 48 -9.30 17.69 -1.97
CA LEU A 48 -8.99 16.26 -2.03
C LEU A 48 -8.18 15.80 -0.82
N ALA A 49 -7.24 16.62 -0.33
CA ALA A 49 -6.40 16.30 0.84
C ALA A 49 -7.18 16.22 2.15
N ILE A 50 -8.20 17.08 2.33
CA ILE A 50 -9.03 17.11 3.54
C ILE A 50 -10.25 16.19 3.47
N ALA A 51 -10.44 15.49 2.35
CA ALA A 51 -11.53 14.53 2.20
C ALA A 51 -11.34 13.35 3.16
N PRO A 52 -12.44 12.69 3.60
CA PRO A 52 -12.35 11.57 4.55
C PRO A 52 -11.65 10.32 3.99
N LEU A 53 -11.53 10.22 2.67
CA LEU A 53 -10.87 9.12 1.97
C LEU A 53 -9.51 9.55 1.44
N LYS A 54 -8.60 8.59 1.24
CA LYS A 54 -7.26 8.90 0.72
C LYS A 54 -7.35 9.37 -0.74
N GLY A 55 -6.96 10.62 -0.97
CA GLY A 55 -6.88 11.22 -2.29
C GLY A 55 -5.69 10.73 -3.11
N VAL A 56 -5.89 10.55 -4.42
CA VAL A 56 -4.86 10.24 -5.41
C VAL A 56 -5.11 11.08 -6.66
N LEU A 57 -4.07 11.74 -7.16
CA LEU A 57 -4.13 12.43 -8.45
C LEU A 57 -3.63 11.49 -9.55
N ILE A 58 -4.40 11.31 -10.62
CA ILE A 58 -3.93 10.64 -11.84
C ILE A 58 -3.79 11.69 -12.93
N LEU A 59 -2.55 11.88 -13.39
CA LEU A 59 -2.28 12.71 -14.55
C LEU A 59 -2.23 11.82 -15.80
N GLU A 60 -3.14 12.06 -16.74
CA GLU A 60 -3.29 11.30 -17.97
C GLU A 60 -2.72 12.05 -19.19
N GLY A 61 -2.11 11.32 -20.12
CA GLY A 61 -1.59 11.85 -21.38
C GLY A 61 -0.07 11.87 -21.44
N SER A 62 0.47 12.41 -22.52
CA SER A 62 1.91 12.41 -22.84
C SER A 62 2.54 13.80 -22.75
N SER A 63 3.86 13.87 -22.67
CA SER A 63 4.59 15.15 -22.70
C SER A 63 4.37 15.96 -23.98
N ARG A 64 3.90 15.34 -25.07
CA ARG A 64 3.50 16.03 -26.30
C ARG A 64 2.31 16.96 -26.08
N ASP A 65 1.44 16.63 -25.13
CA ASP A 65 0.25 17.43 -24.81
C ASP A 65 0.61 18.75 -24.11
N LEU A 66 1.76 18.79 -23.42
CA LEU A 66 2.25 19.98 -22.72
C LEU A 66 2.96 20.99 -23.64
N GLN A 67 3.53 20.55 -24.76
CA GLN A 67 4.31 21.41 -25.65
C GLN A 67 3.50 22.58 -26.21
N ARG A 68 2.16 22.45 -26.24
CA ARG A 68 1.24 23.43 -26.83
C ARG A 68 0.75 24.49 -25.85
N ILE A 69 1.01 24.35 -24.54
CA ILE A 69 0.28 25.10 -23.49
C ILE A 69 1.12 26.25 -22.91
N GLY A 70 2.41 26.33 -23.27
CA GLY A 70 3.26 27.49 -22.93
C GLY A 70 3.56 27.65 -21.43
N VAL A 71 3.21 26.67 -20.59
CA VAL A 71 3.47 26.73 -19.15
C VAL A 71 4.93 26.41 -18.87
N ARG A 72 5.53 27.27 -18.05
CA ARG A 72 6.88 27.08 -17.53
C ARG A 72 6.99 25.78 -16.75
N ARG A 73 8.01 24.98 -17.05
CA ARG A 73 8.25 23.67 -16.41
C ARG A 73 8.34 23.81 -14.88
N GLU A 74 8.92 24.90 -14.39
CA GLU A 74 9.09 25.15 -12.96
C GLU A 74 7.75 25.28 -12.23
N ALA A 75 6.73 25.90 -12.87
CA ALA A 75 5.40 26.03 -12.30
C ALA A 75 4.71 24.67 -12.16
N LEU A 76 4.82 23.81 -13.19
CA LEU A 76 4.28 22.44 -13.15
C LEU A 76 4.99 21.61 -12.09
N GLN A 77 6.32 21.70 -12.00
CA GLN A 77 7.09 21.00 -10.98
C GLN A 77 6.73 21.46 -9.56
N GLY A 78 6.60 22.77 -9.34
CA GLY A 78 6.16 23.32 -8.06
C GLY A 78 4.79 22.78 -7.64
N ALA A 79 3.83 22.73 -8.56
CA ALA A 79 2.51 22.18 -8.31
C ALA A 79 2.56 20.67 -7.95
N LEU A 80 3.36 19.88 -8.67
CA LEU A 80 3.55 18.45 -8.38
C LEU A 80 4.23 18.20 -7.03
N ILE A 81 5.25 18.99 -6.69
CA ILE A 81 5.97 18.89 -5.42
C ILE A 81 5.04 19.26 -4.26
N ALA A 82 4.31 20.37 -4.36
CA ALA A 82 3.35 20.76 -3.33
C ALA A 82 2.26 19.69 -3.14
N THR A 83 1.73 19.14 -4.24
CA THR A 83 0.71 18.07 -4.19
C THR A 83 1.25 16.81 -3.51
N SER A 84 2.43 16.34 -3.94
CA SER A 84 2.99 15.07 -3.46
C SER A 84 3.57 15.16 -2.06
N MET A 85 4.34 16.23 -1.79
CA MET A 85 5.17 16.34 -0.60
C MET A 85 4.51 17.16 0.51
N THR A 86 3.79 18.23 0.16
CA THR A 86 3.15 19.11 1.15
C THR A 86 1.76 18.59 1.52
N LEU A 87 0.94 18.24 0.52
CA LEU A 87 -0.41 17.72 0.75
C LEU A 87 -0.45 16.20 0.95
N GLY A 88 0.65 15.50 0.66
CA GLY A 88 0.74 14.05 0.80
C GLY A 88 -0.16 13.26 -0.17
N ILE A 89 -0.58 13.89 -1.28
CA ILE A 89 -1.42 13.26 -2.30
C ILE A 89 -0.51 12.53 -3.30
N PRO A 90 -0.58 11.19 -3.41
CA PRO A 90 0.19 10.47 -4.41
C PRO A 90 -0.23 10.88 -5.83
N VAL A 91 0.75 11.10 -6.69
CA VAL A 91 0.54 11.40 -8.11
C VAL A 91 0.92 10.18 -8.95
N LEU A 92 -0.06 9.63 -9.66
CA LEU A 92 0.12 8.55 -10.63
C LEU A 92 0.06 9.10 -12.06
N ARG A 93 0.63 8.34 -12.99
CA ARG A 93 0.71 8.70 -14.40
C ARG A 93 0.10 7.60 -15.26
N SER A 94 -0.69 8.01 -16.24
CA SER A 94 -1.20 7.17 -17.33
C SER A 94 -1.03 7.89 -18.67
N MET A 95 -0.97 7.12 -19.74
CA MET A 95 -0.87 7.62 -21.11
C MET A 95 -2.25 7.71 -21.78
N GLU A 96 -3.20 6.86 -21.38
CA GLU A 96 -4.52 6.75 -21.98
C GLU A 96 -5.63 6.39 -20.96
N PRO A 97 -6.92 6.64 -21.27
CA PRO A 97 -8.04 6.31 -20.38
C PRO A 97 -8.10 4.84 -19.95
N GLY A 98 -7.78 3.92 -20.87
CA GLY A 98 -7.76 2.48 -20.57
C GLY A 98 -6.73 2.13 -19.49
N GLU A 99 -5.57 2.78 -19.50
CA GLU A 99 -4.54 2.65 -18.48
C GLU A 99 -4.97 3.30 -17.17
N THR A 100 -5.58 4.49 -17.22
CA THR A 100 -6.15 5.17 -16.04
C THR A 100 -7.12 4.25 -15.29
N ALA A 101 -8.05 3.60 -15.99
CA ALA A 101 -8.98 2.65 -15.38
C ALA A 101 -8.26 1.46 -14.73
N ARG A 102 -7.26 0.87 -15.41
CA ARG A 102 -6.46 -0.23 -14.86
C ARG A 102 -5.69 0.21 -13.60
N LEU A 103 -5.09 1.40 -13.60
CA LEU A 103 -4.38 1.97 -12.45
C LEU A 103 -5.29 2.13 -11.24
N MET A 104 -6.51 2.65 -11.42
CA MET A 104 -7.47 2.79 -10.32
C MET A 104 -7.79 1.43 -9.69
N VAL A 105 -8.07 0.42 -10.52
CA VAL A 105 -8.35 -0.95 -10.06
C VAL A 105 -7.16 -1.55 -9.33
N TYR A 106 -5.95 -1.41 -9.86
CA TYR A 106 -4.73 -1.94 -9.22
C TYR A 106 -4.45 -1.25 -7.89
N ALA A 107 -4.57 0.08 -7.83
CA ALA A 107 -4.39 0.83 -6.59
C ALA A 107 -5.41 0.41 -5.52
N ALA A 108 -6.69 0.29 -5.87
CA ALA A 108 -7.73 -0.17 -4.95
C ALA A 108 -7.43 -1.58 -4.40
N ARG A 109 -7.08 -2.53 -5.27
CA ARG A 109 -6.72 -3.90 -4.87
C ARG A 109 -5.50 -3.93 -3.95
N GLN A 110 -4.45 -3.18 -4.26
CA GLN A 110 -3.24 -3.13 -3.43
C GLN A 110 -3.52 -2.54 -2.05
N ILE A 111 -4.30 -1.46 -1.97
CA ILE A 111 -4.66 -0.83 -0.69
C ILE A 111 -5.57 -1.73 0.15
N LYS A 112 -6.52 -2.43 -0.48
CA LYS A 112 -7.37 -3.43 0.18
C LYS A 112 -6.53 -4.57 0.77
N LEU A 113 -5.58 -5.11 -0.01
CA LEU A 113 -4.65 -6.14 0.46
C LEU A 113 -3.78 -5.65 1.61
N ALA A 114 -3.19 -4.47 1.49
CA ALA A 114 -2.36 -3.88 2.54
C ALA A 114 -3.13 -3.71 3.86
N ALA A 115 -4.39 -3.24 3.79
CA ALA A 115 -5.25 -3.08 4.95
C ALA A 115 -5.67 -4.41 5.59
N ALA A 116 -5.76 -5.50 4.81
CA ALA A 116 -5.99 -6.85 5.31
C ALA A 116 -4.74 -7.52 5.92
N GLY A 117 -3.66 -6.75 6.17
CA GLY A 117 -2.37 -7.29 6.64
C GLY A 117 -1.55 -7.97 5.54
N GLY A 118 -1.96 -7.83 4.28
CA GLY A 118 -1.32 -8.41 3.10
C GLY A 118 -0.08 -7.66 2.60
N LEU A 119 0.44 -6.69 3.37
CA LEU A 119 1.81 -6.25 3.17
C LEU A 119 2.70 -7.46 3.42
N HIS A 120 3.13 -8.09 2.34
CA HIS A 120 4.13 -9.15 2.38
C HIS A 120 5.29 -8.62 3.23
N ARG A 121 5.57 -9.28 4.35
CA ARG A 121 6.88 -9.12 4.99
C ARG A 121 7.92 -9.40 3.91
N SER A 122 8.57 -8.34 3.43
CA SER A 122 9.79 -8.48 2.64
C SER A 122 10.73 -9.32 3.49
N GLY A 123 11.07 -10.52 3.01
CA GLY A 123 11.80 -11.47 3.82
C GLY A 123 11.99 -12.82 3.14
N TYR A 124 13.06 -13.48 3.54
CA TYR A 124 13.38 -14.86 3.19
C TYR A 124 12.14 -15.76 3.37
N ARG A 125 11.72 -16.42 2.29
CA ARG A 125 10.68 -17.45 2.30
C ARG A 125 11.32 -18.82 2.18
N PRO A 126 11.54 -19.53 3.30
CA PRO A 126 12.14 -20.84 3.24
C PRO A 126 11.24 -21.80 2.45
N LYS A 127 11.84 -22.53 1.49
CA LYS A 127 11.16 -23.64 0.79
C LYS A 127 11.20 -24.90 1.67
N GLY A 128 10.08 -25.63 1.72
CA GLY A 128 9.94 -26.86 2.52
C GLY A 128 9.24 -26.66 3.87
N LYS A 129 8.49 -27.68 4.32
CA LYS A 129 7.64 -27.63 5.54
C LYS A 129 8.46 -27.30 6.79
N ARG A 130 9.54 -28.05 7.03
CA ARG A 130 10.42 -27.86 8.21
C ARG A 130 11.07 -26.48 8.24
N LYS A 131 11.60 -25.99 7.11
CA LYS A 131 12.24 -24.66 7.08
C LYS A 131 11.23 -23.53 7.35
N ARG A 132 9.99 -23.66 6.86
CA ARG A 132 8.90 -22.72 7.19
C ARG A 132 8.55 -22.77 8.68
N GLN A 133 8.45 -23.96 9.26
CA GLN A 133 8.15 -24.11 10.69
C GLN A 133 9.24 -23.48 11.56
N LEU A 134 10.51 -23.71 11.23
CA LEU A 134 11.65 -23.10 11.91
C LEU A 134 11.66 -21.57 11.79
N TYR A 135 11.34 -21.04 10.61
CA TYR A 135 11.28 -19.59 10.38
C TYR A 135 10.17 -18.92 11.22
N ILE A 136 9.00 -19.54 11.32
CA ILE A 136 7.90 -19.06 12.17
C ILE A 136 8.33 -19.04 13.63
N LEU A 137 8.92 -20.14 14.13
CA LEU A 137 9.36 -20.24 15.53
C LEU A 137 10.47 -19.25 15.86
N GLN A 138 11.40 -18.99 14.93
CA GLN A 138 12.46 -17.99 15.12
C GLN A 138 11.97 -16.54 15.12
N GLY A 139 10.72 -16.31 14.72
CA GLY A 139 10.07 -15.01 14.85
C GLY A 139 9.58 -14.69 16.27
N LEU A 140 9.63 -15.65 17.19
CA LEU A 140 9.22 -15.45 18.58
C LEU A 140 10.35 -14.82 19.40
N PRO A 141 10.06 -13.84 20.29
CA PRO A 141 11.05 -13.25 21.18
C PRO A 141 11.82 -14.31 21.97
N GLY A 142 13.15 -14.21 21.98
CA GLY A 142 14.01 -15.16 22.70
C GLY A 142 14.10 -16.56 22.07
N VAL A 143 13.54 -16.82 20.88
CA VAL A 143 13.63 -18.13 20.23
C VAL A 143 14.61 -18.09 19.05
N GLY A 144 15.87 -18.45 19.30
CA GLY A 144 16.88 -18.61 18.24
C GLY A 144 16.80 -19.96 17.50
N PRO A 145 17.62 -20.17 16.45
CA PRO A 145 17.60 -21.38 15.62
C PRO A 145 17.65 -22.70 16.40
N LYS A 146 18.50 -22.77 17.44
CA LYS A 146 18.65 -23.95 18.30
C LYS A 146 17.41 -24.23 19.16
N ARG A 147 16.71 -23.18 19.62
CA ARG A 147 15.47 -23.31 20.41
C ARG A 147 14.31 -23.71 19.50
N ALA A 148 14.20 -23.09 18.33
CA ALA A 148 13.21 -23.45 17.32
C ALA A 148 13.31 -24.91 16.86
N ALA A 149 14.53 -25.41 16.60
CA ALA A 149 14.75 -26.80 16.24
C ALA A 149 14.30 -27.76 17.35
N ARG A 150 14.72 -27.52 18.61
CA ARG A 150 14.35 -28.35 19.75
C ARG A 150 12.85 -28.38 20.01
N LEU A 151 12.18 -27.24 19.91
CA LEU A 151 10.72 -27.18 20.00
C LEU A 151 10.07 -28.02 18.90
N LEU A 152 10.50 -27.84 17.64
CA LEU A 152 9.91 -28.58 16.53
C LEU A 152 10.20 -30.08 16.58
N ASP A 153 11.38 -30.48 17.06
CA ASP A 153 11.76 -31.88 17.22
C ASP A 153 11.01 -32.55 18.38
N ARG A 154 10.69 -31.79 19.45
CA ARG A 154 9.94 -32.31 20.60
C ARG A 154 8.45 -32.46 20.31
N PHE A 155 7.84 -31.47 19.64
CA PHE A 155 6.39 -31.38 19.49
C PHE A 155 5.90 -31.74 18.09
N GLY A 156 6.78 -31.85 17.08
CA GLY A 156 6.47 -32.32 15.73
C GLY A 156 5.77 -31.30 14.83
N SER A 157 4.97 -30.39 15.38
CA SER A 157 4.29 -29.34 14.62
C SER A 157 4.18 -28.02 15.38
N ILE A 158 3.92 -26.92 14.66
CA ILE A 158 3.64 -25.62 15.29
C ILE A 158 2.38 -25.68 16.14
N GLN A 159 1.34 -26.36 15.66
CA GLN A 159 0.07 -26.47 16.36
C GLN A 159 0.27 -27.14 17.73
N ASP A 160 1.05 -28.21 17.78
CA ASP A 160 1.34 -28.92 19.02
C ASP A 160 2.20 -28.09 19.99
N ILE A 161 3.09 -27.24 19.47
CA ILE A 161 3.87 -26.29 20.28
C ILE A 161 2.96 -25.23 20.90
N ILE A 162 2.05 -24.64 20.10
CA ILE A 162 1.14 -23.58 20.57
C ILE A 162 0.17 -24.13 21.62
N ASN A 163 -0.29 -25.36 21.46
CA ASN A 163 -1.23 -26.01 22.37
C ASN A 163 -0.54 -26.72 23.56
N ALA A 164 0.78 -26.68 23.65
CA ALA A 164 1.50 -27.30 24.75
C ALA A 164 1.32 -26.52 26.06
N SER A 165 1.07 -27.25 27.15
CA SER A 165 1.07 -26.69 28.50
C SER A 165 2.43 -26.07 28.85
N LEU A 166 2.44 -25.06 29.73
CA LEU A 166 3.66 -24.40 30.21
C LEU A 166 4.73 -25.39 30.66
N GLU A 167 4.37 -26.38 31.48
CA GLU A 167 5.27 -27.42 31.98
C GLU A 167 6.00 -28.17 30.85
N LYS A 168 5.25 -28.57 29.82
CA LYS A 168 5.78 -29.24 28.63
C LYS A 168 6.72 -28.32 27.85
N LEU A 169 6.38 -27.05 27.70
CA LEU A 169 7.25 -26.08 27.03
C LEU A 169 8.56 -25.89 27.80
N THR A 170 8.50 -25.73 29.12
CA THR A 170 9.68 -25.56 29.98
C THR A 170 10.55 -26.81 30.10
N SER A 171 10.04 -27.98 29.73
CA SER A 171 10.84 -29.21 29.64
C SER A 171 11.84 -29.19 28.46
N VAL A 172 11.62 -28.32 27.47
CA VAL A 172 12.56 -28.16 26.36
C VAL A 172 13.75 -27.34 26.83
N ASN A 173 14.95 -27.93 26.76
CA ASN A 173 16.18 -27.26 27.18
C ASN A 173 16.30 -25.87 26.52
N GLY A 174 16.51 -24.85 27.35
CA GLY A 174 16.63 -23.45 26.93
C GLY A 174 15.29 -22.74 26.67
N ILE A 175 14.16 -23.37 26.99
CA ILE A 175 12.84 -22.75 27.11
C ILE A 175 12.50 -22.72 28.60
N GLY A 176 12.28 -21.53 29.16
CA GLY A 176 12.09 -21.35 30.61
C GLY A 176 13.34 -20.91 31.37
N GLN A 177 13.08 -20.30 32.54
CA GLN A 177 13.91 -19.48 33.42
C GLN A 177 14.67 -18.30 32.76
N SER A 178 14.09 -17.12 33.02
CA SER A 178 14.58 -15.74 32.82
C SER A 178 15.60 -15.54 31.69
N THR A 179 15.09 -15.20 30.51
CA THR A 179 15.91 -14.44 29.56
C THR A 179 15.99 -13.03 30.15
N LYS A 180 17.00 -12.75 30.98
CA LYS A 180 17.25 -11.38 31.48
C LYS A 180 17.31 -10.45 30.27
N HIS A 181 16.48 -9.41 30.31
CA HIS A 181 16.49 -8.29 29.36
C HIS A 181 17.83 -7.56 29.40
#